data_AF-A0AAV8ATM1-F1
#
_entry.id   AF-A0AAV8ATM1-F1
#
_cell.length_a   1.000
_cell.length_b   1.000
_cell.length_c   1.000
_cell.angle_alpha   90.00
_cell.angle_beta   90.00
_cell.angle_gamma   90.00
#
_symmetry.space_group_name_H-M   'P 1'
#
loop_
_entity.id
_entity.type
_entity.pdbx_description
1 polymer ?
#
loop_
_entity_poly.entity_id
_entity_poly.type
_entity_poly.pdbx_seq_one_letter_code
_entity_poly.pdbx_strand_id
1 'polypeptide(L)'
;MLFIIRGQLESSTTNGGRSGFYNSINLRPGDFCGEELLTWALMPNPSLNFPQSTRTVHALTEVEAFALRAEDLKFVANQFKRLHSKKLQHAFRFYSYQWRTWGACFIQAAWRRYKKKKLAKELSKQERFEYYSEEQERMEGEGVEEYGYLDEDIDERDEAPLLSQYGGGSDGFTSEGENAHASQHLGATILASKFMKKRVNQRMVRREEAAPSLKKLMKPDEPDFSIQ
;
A
#
# COMPACT_ATOMS: atom_id res chain seq x y z
N MET A 1 16.11 19.52 11.09
CA MET A 1 15.47 18.38 11.80
C MET A 1 15.59 18.64 13.29
N LEU A 2 14.53 18.44 14.07
CA LEU A 2 14.53 18.68 15.52
C LEU A 2 14.35 17.38 16.27
N PHE A 3 15.15 17.15 17.31
CA PHE A 3 15.07 16.00 18.21
C PHE A 3 14.64 16.48 19.59
N ILE A 4 13.50 15.96 20.07
CA ILE A 4 12.88 16.45 21.30
C ILE A 4 13.52 15.73 22.49
N ILE A 5 14.03 16.51 23.44
CA ILE A 5 14.66 15.99 24.65
C ILE A 5 13.76 16.18 25.86
N ARG A 6 13.03 17.30 25.94
CA ARG A 6 12.04 17.58 26.99
C ARG A 6 10.86 18.38 26.44
N GLY A 7 9.73 18.30 27.14
CA GLY A 7 8.49 18.99 26.77
C GLY A 7 7.57 18.18 25.86
N GLN A 8 6.49 18.82 25.42
CA GLN A 8 5.48 18.24 24.53
C GLN A 8 5.18 19.20 23.37
N LEU A 9 5.09 18.63 22.17
CA LEU A 9 4.70 19.36 20.97
C LEU A 9 3.53 18.66 20.31
N GLU A 10 2.64 19.41 19.70
CA GLU A 10 1.65 18.89 18.76
C GLU A 10 2.20 19.03 17.34
N SER A 11 2.06 18.00 16.51
CA SER A 11 2.35 18.05 15.09
C SER A 11 1.11 17.70 14.28
N SER A 12 0.63 18.67 13.50
CA SER A 12 -0.58 18.55 12.70
C SER A 12 -0.30 18.69 11.21
N THR A 13 -1.11 18.02 10.39
CA THR A 13 -1.12 18.18 8.94
C THR A 13 -2.53 18.07 8.39
N THR A 14 -2.81 18.91 7.39
CA THR A 14 -4.05 18.92 6.60
C THR A 14 -3.86 18.29 5.21
N ASN A 15 -2.66 17.77 4.92
CA ASN A 15 -2.30 17.18 3.62
C ASN A 15 -2.74 18.06 2.44
N GLY A 16 -2.34 19.33 2.46
CA GLY A 16 -2.71 20.31 1.42
C GLY A 16 -4.14 20.85 1.52
N GLY A 17 -4.75 20.84 2.71
CA GLY A 17 -6.08 21.41 2.93
C GLY A 17 -7.24 20.52 2.50
N ARG A 18 -7.00 19.20 2.36
CA ARG A 18 -8.06 18.26 1.98
C ARG A 18 -9.14 18.20 3.06
N SER A 19 -10.39 18.49 2.68
CA SER A 19 -11.53 18.43 3.59
C SER A 19 -11.67 17.03 4.21
N GLY A 20 -11.90 16.97 5.53
CA GLY A 20 -12.00 15.73 6.30
C GLY A 20 -10.67 15.03 6.61
N PHE A 21 -9.53 15.61 6.24
CA PHE A 21 -8.21 15.09 6.59
C PHE A 21 -7.52 16.02 7.60
N TYR A 22 -7.58 15.64 8.87
CA TYR A 22 -6.79 16.25 9.93
C TYR A 22 -6.04 15.16 10.66
N ASN A 23 -4.72 15.18 10.56
CA ASN A 23 -3.87 14.25 11.30
C ASN A 23 -3.02 15.07 12.27
N SER A 24 -3.35 14.94 13.56
CA SER A 24 -2.58 15.51 14.66
C SER A 24 -1.98 14.41 15.54
N ILE A 25 -0.79 14.67 16.06
CA ILE A 25 -0.10 13.83 17.04
C ILE A 25 0.66 14.64 18.07
N ASN A 26 0.81 14.05 19.26
CA ASN A 26 1.68 14.58 20.29
C ASN A 26 3.06 13.95 20.18
N LEU A 27 4.07 14.78 19.96
CA LEU A 27 5.48 14.43 20.01
C LEU A 27 5.99 14.53 21.45
N ARG A 28 6.73 13.51 21.87
CA ARG A 28 7.26 13.31 23.22
C ARG A 28 8.79 13.31 23.21
N PRO A 29 9.44 13.36 24.38
CA PRO A 29 10.88 13.13 24.48
C PRO A 29 11.31 11.84 23.75
N GLY A 30 12.31 11.95 22.88
CA GLY A 30 12.79 10.90 21.99
C GLY A 30 12.21 10.95 20.57
N ASP A 31 11.13 11.68 20.34
CA ASP A 31 10.58 11.89 19.01
C ASP A 31 11.34 12.99 18.24
N PHE A 32 11.13 13.03 16.93
CA PHE A 32 11.73 14.03 16.06
C PHE A 32 10.76 14.55 15.00
N CYS A 33 11.07 15.73 14.44
CA CYS A 33 10.34 16.30 13.31
C CYS A 33 11.29 16.86 12.23
N GLY A 34 10.75 17.09 11.03
CA GLY A 34 11.52 17.49 9.85
C GLY A 34 12.21 16.32 9.16
N GLU A 35 11.57 15.15 9.16
CA GLU A 35 12.04 13.90 8.57
C GLU A 35 12.19 13.93 7.04
N GLU A 36 11.50 14.85 6.38
CA GLU A 36 11.66 15.13 4.94
C GLU A 36 13.13 15.47 4.61
N LEU A 37 13.82 16.12 5.54
CA LEU A 37 15.22 16.50 5.39
C LEU A 37 16.16 15.30 5.33
N LEU A 38 15.81 14.22 6.04
CA LEU A 38 16.58 12.98 6.00
C LEU A 38 16.45 12.29 4.65
N THR A 39 15.22 12.22 4.11
CA THR A 39 14.99 11.67 2.77
C THR A 39 15.79 12.46 1.73
N TRP A 40 15.74 13.79 1.80
CA TRP A 40 16.54 14.67 0.95
C TRP A 40 18.04 14.40 1.08
N ALA A 41 18.60 14.40 2.28
CA ALA A 41 20.04 14.23 2.49
C ALA A 41 20.57 12.86 2.04
N LEU A 42 19.74 11.82 2.03
CA LEU A 42 20.11 10.46 1.61
C LEU A 42 20.02 10.24 0.10
N MET A 43 19.48 11.19 -0.67
CA MET A 43 19.46 11.10 -2.13
C MET A 43 20.88 11.25 -2.69
N PRO A 44 21.26 10.51 -3.74
CA PRO A 44 22.59 10.63 -4.36
C PRO A 44 22.89 12.05 -4.86
N ASN A 45 21.87 12.72 -5.40
CA ASN A 45 21.94 14.09 -5.90
C ASN A 45 20.78 14.91 -5.29
N PRO A 46 20.92 15.40 -4.05
CA PRO A 46 19.89 16.19 -3.41
C PRO A 46 19.75 17.55 -4.11
N SER A 47 18.51 18.01 -4.29
CA SER A 47 18.22 19.35 -4.81
C SER A 47 18.88 20.43 -3.95
N LEU A 48 19.20 21.58 -4.54
CA LEU A 48 19.69 22.74 -3.77
C LEU A 48 18.60 23.30 -2.85
N ASN A 49 17.33 23.18 -3.25
CA ASN A 49 16.19 23.57 -2.43
C ASN A 49 15.94 22.57 -1.32
N PHE A 50 15.68 23.09 -0.12
CA PHE A 50 15.27 22.27 1.02
C PHE A 50 13.85 21.76 0.86
N PRO A 51 13.54 20.55 1.35
CA PRO A 51 12.18 20.06 1.35
C PRO A 51 11.31 20.93 2.27
N GLN A 52 10.10 21.22 1.82
CA GLN A 52 9.10 21.90 2.64
C GLN A 52 8.57 20.93 3.70
N SER A 53 8.34 21.44 4.92
CA SER A 53 7.72 20.64 5.97
C SER A 53 6.30 20.25 5.58
N THR A 54 5.94 18.98 5.74
CA THR A 54 4.59 18.45 5.51
C THR A 54 3.67 18.60 6.73
N ARG A 55 4.22 19.02 7.87
CA ARG A 55 3.50 19.24 9.13
C ARG A 55 3.84 20.58 9.76
N THR A 56 2.87 21.13 10.47
CA THR A 56 3.05 22.26 11.37
C THR A 56 3.27 21.71 12.77
N VAL A 57 4.24 22.25 13.49
CA VAL A 57 4.55 21.85 14.87
C VAL A 57 4.26 23.02 15.80
N HIS A 58 3.54 22.76 16.87
CA HIS A 58 3.18 23.72 17.90
C HIS A 58 3.68 23.23 19.26
N ALA A 59 4.37 24.08 20.02
CA ALA A 59 4.82 23.73 21.36
C ALA A 59 3.65 23.87 22.34
N LEU A 60 3.29 22.78 23.04
CA LEU A 60 2.24 22.80 24.06
C LEU A 60 2.80 23.20 25.43
N THR A 61 4.09 22.94 25.65
CA THR A 61 4.83 23.28 26.87
C THR A 61 6.14 23.97 26.50
N GLU A 62 6.92 24.35 27.51
CA GLU A 62 8.35 24.62 27.31
C GLU A 62 9.03 23.35 26.78
N VAL A 63 9.87 23.51 25.75
CA VAL A 63 10.47 22.40 25.00
C VAL A 63 11.97 22.63 24.87
N GLU A 64 12.72 21.56 25.15
CA GLU A 64 14.14 21.48 24.85
C GLU A 64 14.33 20.50 23.69
N ALA A 65 14.99 20.96 22.62
CA ALA A 65 15.24 20.15 21.45
C ALA A 65 16.62 20.44 20.84
N PHE A 66 17.26 19.41 20.29
CA PHE A 66 18.46 19.59 19.46
C PHE A 66 18.05 19.80 18.00
N ALA A 67 18.66 20.81 17.38
CA ALA A 67 18.52 21.06 15.96
C ALA A 67 19.70 20.45 15.19
N LEU A 68 19.41 19.54 14.26
CA LEU A 68 20.35 19.10 13.25
C LEU A 68 20.05 19.85 11.96
N ARG A 69 21.04 20.64 11.50
CA ARG A 69 20.92 21.45 10.30
C ARG A 69 20.99 20.58 9.04
N ALA A 70 20.46 21.13 7.95
CA ALA A 70 20.47 20.47 6.65
C ALA A 70 21.87 20.22 6.12
N GLU A 71 22.77 21.20 6.28
CA GLU A 71 24.13 21.10 5.75
C GLU A 71 24.91 20.00 6.47
N ASP A 72 24.79 19.94 7.80
CA ASP A 72 25.44 18.93 8.63
C ASP A 72 24.89 17.54 8.35
N LEU A 73 23.57 17.40 8.20
CA LEU A 73 22.95 16.11 7.87
C LEU A 73 23.42 15.61 6.49
N LYS A 74 23.48 16.49 5.49
CA LYS A 74 24.00 16.17 4.15
C LYS A 74 25.48 15.79 4.19
N PHE A 75 26.29 16.50 4.97
CA PHE A 75 27.70 16.19 5.16
C PHE A 75 27.87 14.77 5.74
N VAL A 76 27.16 14.46 6.82
CA VAL A 76 27.18 13.13 7.44
C VAL A 76 26.66 12.06 6.48
N ALA A 77 25.58 12.32 5.74
CA ALA A 77 25.06 11.37 4.75
C ALA A 77 26.09 11.03 3.67
N ASN A 78 26.77 12.03 3.13
CA ASN A 78 27.79 11.85 2.10
C ASN A 78 29.04 11.14 2.62
N GLN A 79 29.47 11.47 3.85
CA GLN A 79 30.69 10.92 4.43
C GLN A 79 30.52 9.44 4.83
N PHE A 80 29.35 9.07 5.33
CA PHE A 80 29.11 7.74 5.87
C PHE A 80 28.24 6.91 4.93
N LYS A 81 28.88 6.06 4.11
CA LYS A 81 28.19 5.07 3.25
C LYS A 81 27.16 4.21 4.01
N ARG A 82 27.39 3.96 5.29
CA ARG A 82 26.47 3.24 6.18
C ARG A 82 25.12 3.94 6.34
N LEU A 83 25.04 5.26 6.17
CA LEU A 83 23.79 6.01 6.22
C LEU A 83 22.84 5.62 5.07
N HIS A 84 23.40 5.20 3.94
CA HIS A 84 22.64 4.66 2.79
C HIS A 84 22.25 3.18 2.96
N SER A 85 22.57 2.54 4.09
CA SER A 85 22.14 1.17 4.34
C SER A 85 20.61 1.08 4.43
N LYS A 86 20.03 0.10 3.74
CA LYS A 86 18.59 -0.21 3.82
C LYS A 86 18.13 -0.40 5.26
N LYS A 87 18.97 -0.99 6.12
CA LYS A 87 18.64 -1.21 7.54
C LYS A 87 18.39 0.11 8.27
N LEU A 88 19.24 1.11 8.05
CA LEU A 88 19.10 2.41 8.69
C LEU A 88 17.93 3.20 8.11
N GLN A 89 17.78 3.19 6.78
CA GLN A 89 16.63 3.81 6.12
C GLN A 89 15.31 3.23 6.64
N HIS A 90 15.23 1.91 6.81
CA HIS A 90 14.06 1.25 7.39
C HIS A 90 13.84 1.65 8.84
N ALA A 91 14.88 1.80 9.66
CA ALA A 91 14.75 2.29 11.03
C ALA A 91 14.15 3.71 11.06
N PHE A 92 14.66 4.63 10.24
CA PHE A 92 14.10 5.97 10.16
C PHE A 92 12.66 5.99 9.64
N ARG A 93 12.34 5.19 8.61
CA ARG A 93 10.96 5.02 8.13
C ARG A 93 10.05 4.43 9.20
N PHE A 94 10.58 3.53 10.03
CA PHE A 94 9.84 2.91 11.12
C PHE A 94 9.52 3.91 12.23
N TYR A 95 10.43 4.82 12.59
CA TYR A 95 10.16 5.85 13.61
C TYR A 95 9.45 7.09 13.07
N SER A 96 9.48 7.28 11.75
CA SER A 96 8.78 8.36 11.08
C SER A 96 7.27 8.25 11.21
N TYR A 97 6.66 9.35 11.66
CA TYR A 97 5.22 9.39 11.77
C TYR A 97 4.51 9.49 10.42
N GLN A 98 5.09 10.19 9.44
CA GLN A 98 4.53 10.27 8.09
C GLN A 98 4.50 8.89 7.43
N TRP A 99 5.60 8.13 7.50
CA TRP A 99 5.67 6.78 6.92
C TRP A 99 4.70 5.81 7.61
N ARG A 100 4.54 5.89 8.94
CA ARG A 100 3.53 5.12 9.68
C ARG A 100 2.11 5.45 9.24
N THR A 101 1.80 6.74 9.10
CA THR A 101 0.49 7.22 8.63
C THR A 101 0.19 6.70 7.22
N TRP A 102 1.15 6.83 6.31
CA TRP A 102 1.03 6.31 4.94
C TRP A 102 0.80 4.80 4.93
N GLY A 103 1.58 4.04 5.69
CA GLY A 103 1.41 2.59 5.83
C GLY A 103 0.02 2.20 6.33
N ALA A 104 -0.48 2.88 7.37
CA ALA A 104 -1.83 2.65 7.87
C ALA A 104 -2.90 2.97 6.83
N CYS A 105 -2.78 4.11 6.12
CA CYS A 105 -3.71 4.48 5.06
C CYS A 105 -3.72 3.46 3.91
N PHE A 106 -2.55 2.95 3.54
CA PHE A 106 -2.41 1.96 2.47
C PHE A 106 -3.10 0.64 2.82
N ILE A 107 -2.86 0.14 4.05
CA ILE A 107 -3.52 -1.07 4.56
C ILE A 107 -5.04 -0.86 4.63
N GLN A 108 -5.48 0.29 5.15
CA GLN A 108 -6.91 0.63 5.21
C GLN A 108 -7.57 0.66 3.84
N ALA A 109 -6.91 1.24 2.83
CA ALA A 109 -7.41 1.28 1.46
C ALA A 109 -7.54 -0.13 0.87
N ALA A 110 -6.51 -0.97 1.04
CA ALA A 110 -6.52 -2.37 0.59
C ALA A 110 -7.66 -3.17 1.27
N TRP A 111 -7.83 -3.01 2.58
CA TRP A 111 -8.89 -3.66 3.34
C TRP A 111 -10.30 -3.22 2.91
N ARG A 112 -10.52 -1.92 2.71
CA ARG A 112 -11.80 -1.39 2.21
C ARG A 112 -12.10 -1.95 0.81
N ARG A 113 -11.09 -2.06 -0.06
CA ARG A 113 -11.24 -2.68 -1.38
C ARG A 113 -11.58 -4.17 -1.28
N TYR A 114 -10.93 -4.90 -0.39
CA TYR A 114 -11.24 -6.31 -0.13
C TYR A 114 -12.69 -6.48 0.35
N LYS A 115 -13.11 -5.71 1.37
CA LYS A 115 -14.49 -5.74 1.87
C LYS A 115 -15.52 -5.48 0.78
N LYS A 116 -15.28 -4.46 -0.07
CA LYS A 116 -16.18 -4.15 -1.20
C LYS A 116 -16.27 -5.31 -2.19
N LYS A 117 -15.13 -5.94 -2.52
CA LYS A 117 -15.11 -7.12 -3.40
C LYS A 117 -15.83 -8.32 -2.77
N LYS A 118 -15.64 -8.57 -1.48
CA LYS A 118 -16.31 -9.66 -0.75
C LYS A 118 -17.82 -9.46 -0.76
N LEU A 119 -18.30 -8.26 -0.43
CA LEU A 119 -19.72 -7.92 -0.49
C LEU A 119 -20.30 -8.10 -1.90
N ALA A 120 -19.60 -7.64 -2.93
CA ALA A 120 -20.06 -7.79 -4.31
C ALA A 120 -20.13 -9.25 -4.77
N LYS A 121 -19.19 -10.10 -4.32
CA LYS A 121 -19.25 -11.56 -4.57
C LYS A 121 -20.45 -12.19 -3.87
N GLU A 122 -20.70 -11.83 -2.61
CA GLU A 122 -21.83 -12.34 -1.83
C GLU A 122 -23.17 -11.99 -2.48
N LEU A 123 -23.35 -10.71 -2.85
CA LEU A 123 -24.56 -10.25 -3.55
C LEU A 123 -24.76 -10.99 -4.89
N SER A 124 -23.68 -11.17 -5.67
CA SER A 124 -23.77 -11.91 -6.92
C SER A 124 -24.10 -13.39 -6.73
N LYS A 125 -23.71 -14.02 -5.61
CA LYS A 125 -24.12 -15.38 -5.26
C LYS A 125 -25.61 -15.43 -4.91
N GLN A 126 -26.10 -14.47 -4.11
CA GLN A 126 -27.51 -14.39 -3.74
C GLN A 126 -28.41 -14.14 -4.95
N GLU A 127 -28.08 -13.16 -5.81
CA GLU A 127 -28.83 -12.88 -7.04
C GLU A 127 -28.87 -14.11 -7.97
N ARG A 128 -27.77 -14.87 -8.03
CA ARG A 128 -27.69 -16.09 -8.82
C ARG A 128 -28.52 -17.23 -8.21
N PHE A 129 -28.54 -17.36 -6.89
CA PHE A 129 -29.39 -18.32 -6.19
C PHE A 129 -30.88 -18.01 -6.39
N GLU A 130 -31.28 -16.74 -6.24
CA GLU A 130 -32.64 -16.26 -6.49
C GLU A 130 -33.07 -16.56 -7.95
N TYR A 131 -32.22 -16.25 -8.92
CA TYR A 131 -32.45 -16.58 -10.33
C TYR A 131 -32.68 -18.09 -10.56
N TYR A 132 -31.86 -18.96 -9.96
CA TYR A 132 -32.04 -20.40 -10.11
C TYR A 132 -33.29 -20.94 -9.41
N SER A 133 -33.65 -20.40 -8.24
CA SER A 133 -34.90 -20.77 -7.56
C SER A 133 -36.14 -20.39 -8.38
N GLU A 134 -36.17 -19.21 -8.99
CA GLU A 134 -37.27 -18.79 -9.87
C GLU A 134 -37.36 -19.63 -11.15
N GLU A 135 -36.23 -20.11 -11.68
CA GLU A 135 -36.19 -20.98 -12.87
C GLU A 135 -36.68 -22.41 -12.54
N GLN A 136 -36.37 -22.89 -11.33
CA GLN A 136 -36.82 -24.20 -10.85
C GLN A 136 -38.33 -24.22 -10.58
N GLU A 137 -38.89 -23.17 -9.97
CA GLU A 137 -40.35 -22.99 -9.81
C GLU A 137 -41.09 -22.89 -11.17
N ARG A 138 -40.45 -22.34 -12.22
CA ARG A 138 -41.00 -22.33 -13.59
C ARG A 138 -41.01 -23.72 -14.24
N MET A 139 -40.01 -24.55 -13.97
CA MET A 139 -39.92 -25.92 -14.52
C MET A 139 -40.78 -26.94 -13.77
N GLU A 140 -41.13 -26.72 -12.49
CA GLU A 140 -42.04 -27.60 -11.74
C GLU A 140 -43.48 -27.62 -12.31
N GLY A 141 -43.81 -26.77 -13.28
CA GLY A 141 -45.04 -26.83 -14.09
C GLY A 141 -45.03 -27.84 -15.25
N GLU A 142 -43.86 -28.36 -15.65
CA GLU A 142 -43.70 -29.31 -16.76
C GLU A 142 -42.76 -30.46 -16.36
N GLY A 143 -43.36 -31.60 -15.96
CA GLY A 143 -42.78 -32.96 -15.91
C GLY A 143 -41.25 -33.13 -15.77
N VAL A 144 -40.83 -33.43 -14.54
CA VAL A 144 -39.46 -33.60 -14.00
C VAL A 144 -38.51 -34.51 -14.81
N GLU A 145 -37.30 -34.03 -15.09
CA GLU A 145 -36.05 -34.82 -15.01
C GLU A 145 -35.04 -34.11 -14.10
N GLU A 146 -34.66 -34.77 -13.01
CA GLU A 146 -33.77 -34.29 -11.95
C GLU A 146 -32.30 -34.34 -12.42
N TYR A 147 -31.71 -33.20 -12.78
CA TYR A 147 -30.27 -33.08 -12.98
C TYR A 147 -29.63 -32.33 -11.81
N GLY A 148 -29.20 -33.09 -10.80
CA GLY A 148 -28.38 -32.59 -9.72
C GLY A 148 -26.99 -32.20 -10.22
N TYR A 149 -26.75 -30.90 -10.41
CA TYR A 149 -25.40 -30.38 -10.64
C TYR A 149 -24.73 -30.16 -9.29
N LEU A 150 -23.81 -31.07 -8.96
CA LEU A 150 -22.86 -30.92 -7.86
C LEU A 150 -22.04 -29.65 -8.10
N ASP A 151 -22.20 -28.70 -7.19
CA ASP A 151 -21.32 -27.54 -7.06
C ASP A 151 -19.96 -28.09 -6.61
N GLU A 152 -19.02 -28.24 -7.55
CA GLU A 152 -17.62 -28.32 -7.18
C GLU A 152 -17.22 -26.92 -6.70
N ASP A 153 -17.54 -26.65 -5.44
CA ASP A 153 -16.86 -25.67 -4.61
C ASP A 153 -15.38 -26.06 -4.59
N ILE A 154 -14.65 -25.64 -5.62
CA ILE A 154 -13.22 -25.47 -5.49
C ILE A 154 -13.08 -24.33 -4.49
N ASP A 155 -12.91 -24.73 -3.23
CA ASP A 155 -12.23 -24.01 -2.18
C ASP A 155 -10.94 -23.39 -2.77
N GLU A 156 -11.06 -22.23 -3.41
CA GLU A 156 -9.97 -21.26 -3.46
C GLU A 156 -9.82 -20.72 -2.05
N ARG A 157 -9.24 -21.58 -1.20
CA ARG A 157 -8.70 -21.25 0.10
C ARG A 157 -7.97 -19.93 -0.03
N ASP A 158 -8.20 -19.08 0.97
CA ASP A 158 -7.57 -17.79 1.19
C ASP A 158 -6.03 -17.80 0.99
N GLU A 159 -5.55 -17.77 -0.26
CA GLU A 159 -4.21 -17.30 -0.58
C GLU A 159 -4.30 -15.79 -0.70
N ALA A 160 -4.09 -15.11 0.43
CA ALA A 160 -3.76 -13.70 0.44
C ALA A 160 -2.64 -13.47 -0.58
N PRO A 161 -2.78 -12.56 -1.56
CA PRO A 161 -1.73 -12.38 -2.55
C PRO A 161 -0.45 -11.95 -1.85
N LEU A 162 0.58 -12.79 -1.90
CA LEU A 162 1.91 -12.47 -1.42
C LEU A 162 2.36 -11.13 -2.02
N LEU A 163 2.98 -10.33 -1.17
CA LEU A 163 3.50 -8.96 -1.36
C LEU A 163 4.56 -8.81 -2.49
N SER A 164 4.68 -9.77 -3.40
CA SER A 164 5.81 -9.93 -4.31
C SER A 164 5.59 -9.32 -5.70
N GLN A 165 4.36 -8.94 -6.08
CA GLN A 165 4.05 -8.57 -7.46
C GLN A 165 3.54 -7.14 -7.63
N TYR A 166 4.22 -6.16 -7.05
CA TYR A 166 4.14 -4.77 -7.51
C TYR A 166 5.53 -4.12 -7.44
N GLY A 167 6.41 -4.55 -8.34
CA GLY A 167 7.53 -3.73 -8.78
C GLY A 167 7.05 -2.73 -9.83
N GLY A 168 7.45 -1.46 -9.66
CA GLY A 168 7.59 -0.48 -10.75
C GLY A 168 6.30 0.04 -11.37
N GLY A 169 5.76 1.11 -10.79
CA GLY A 169 4.71 1.94 -11.40
C GLY A 169 4.71 3.32 -10.77
N SER A 170 5.67 4.14 -11.20
CA SER A 170 5.71 5.58 -10.92
C SER A 170 4.65 6.26 -11.77
N ASP A 171 3.43 6.44 -11.24
CA ASP A 171 2.49 7.39 -11.80
C ASP A 171 2.39 8.60 -10.87
N GLY A 172 3.08 9.66 -11.30
CA GLY A 172 2.97 10.98 -10.71
C GLY A 172 1.55 11.50 -10.88
N PHE A 173 0.94 11.91 -9.78
CA PHE A 173 -0.33 12.61 -9.82
C PHE A 173 -0.06 14.11 -9.92
N THR A 174 0.02 14.61 -11.16
CA THR A 174 -0.28 16.01 -11.46
C THR A 174 -1.79 16.16 -11.50
N SER A 175 -2.35 17.07 -10.71
CA SER A 175 -3.73 17.55 -10.90
C SER A 175 -3.69 19.05 -10.86
N GLU A 176 -3.72 19.63 -12.05
CA GLU A 176 -4.29 20.94 -12.28
C GLU A 176 -5.73 20.95 -11.76
N GLY A 177 -6.11 22.06 -11.14
CA GLY A 177 -7.45 22.28 -10.64
C GLY A 177 -8.30 22.89 -11.73
N GLU A 178 -9.55 22.45 -11.83
CA GLU A 178 -10.61 23.29 -12.38
C GLU A 178 -11.95 22.95 -11.70
N ASN A 179 -12.60 24.03 -11.29
CA ASN A 179 -13.90 24.11 -10.65
C ASN A 179 -14.97 24.14 -11.74
N ALA A 180 -16.06 23.38 -11.61
CA ALA A 180 -17.43 23.86 -11.92
C ALA A 180 -18.49 22.76 -11.71
N HIS A 181 -19.48 23.12 -10.88
CA HIS A 181 -20.89 22.74 -10.88
C HIS A 181 -21.40 21.78 -11.98
N ALA A 182 -21.93 20.62 -11.57
CA ALA A 182 -23.18 20.08 -12.11
C ALA A 182 -23.71 18.96 -11.19
N SER A 183 -24.83 19.25 -10.53
CA SER A 183 -25.72 18.27 -9.92
C SER A 183 -26.52 17.49 -10.97
N GLN A 184 -27.00 16.30 -10.59
CA GLN A 184 -27.94 15.39 -11.31
C GLN A 184 -27.22 14.48 -12.32
N HIS A 185 -27.35 13.15 -12.29
CA HIS A 185 -28.57 12.37 -12.19
C HIS A 185 -28.19 10.91 -11.81
N LEU A 186 -28.88 10.35 -10.81
CA LEU A 186 -28.91 8.91 -10.56
C LEU A 186 -29.65 8.25 -11.74
N GLY A 187 -29.07 7.23 -12.36
CA GLY A 187 -29.75 6.46 -13.40
C GLY A 187 -28.95 5.21 -13.75
N ALA A 188 -29.58 4.06 -13.55
CA ALA A 188 -29.04 2.73 -13.80
C ALA A 188 -28.87 2.41 -15.30
N THR A 189 -28.41 1.18 -15.57
CA THR A 189 -28.35 0.43 -16.85
C THR A 189 -26.92 0.31 -17.40
N ILE A 190 -26.18 -0.77 -17.13
CA ILE A 190 -26.29 -2.15 -17.66
C ILE A 190 -25.87 -2.25 -19.14
N LEU A 191 -25.08 -3.28 -19.47
CA LEU A 191 -24.68 -3.82 -20.78
C LEU A 191 -23.53 -3.15 -21.54
N ALA A 192 -22.34 -3.78 -21.49
CA ALA A 192 -21.65 -4.31 -22.69
C ALA A 192 -20.33 -5.02 -22.29
N SER A 193 -20.32 -6.35 -22.27
CA SER A 193 -19.08 -7.13 -22.23
C SER A 193 -19.24 -8.39 -23.08
N LYS A 194 -19.17 -8.22 -24.40
CA LYS A 194 -19.00 -9.31 -25.37
C LYS A 194 -18.18 -8.84 -26.57
N PHE A 195 -16.90 -8.52 -26.37
CA PHE A 195 -15.93 -8.44 -27.48
C PHE A 195 -14.50 -8.72 -27.00
N MET A 196 -14.16 -10.00 -26.81
CA MET A 196 -12.79 -10.52 -26.92
C MET A 196 -12.89 -11.97 -27.39
N LYS A 197 -12.84 -12.19 -28.71
CA LYS A 197 -12.73 -13.53 -29.31
C LYS A 197 -11.55 -13.56 -30.26
N LYS A 198 -10.69 -14.56 -30.04
CA LYS A 198 -9.66 -15.14 -30.94
C LYS A 198 -8.41 -14.31 -31.25
N ARG A 199 -7.29 -14.76 -30.68
CA ARG A 199 -6.12 -15.12 -31.52
C ARG A 199 -5.69 -16.56 -31.25
N VAL A 200 -5.54 -17.27 -32.35
CA VAL A 200 -5.31 -18.71 -32.51
C VAL A 200 -3.82 -19.02 -32.38
N ASN A 201 -3.54 -20.18 -31.79
CA ASN A 201 -2.26 -20.90 -31.77
C ASN A 201 -1.49 -20.86 -33.11
N GLN A 202 -0.21 -20.52 -33.04
CA GLN A 202 0.81 -21.18 -33.85
C GLN A 202 1.87 -21.76 -32.92
N ARG A 203 1.85 -23.09 -32.80
CA ARG A 203 2.98 -23.90 -32.34
C ARG A 203 4.11 -23.77 -33.37
N MET A 204 5.30 -23.40 -32.93
CA MET A 204 6.54 -23.74 -33.62
C MET A 204 7.49 -24.39 -32.62
N VAL A 205 7.87 -25.62 -32.96
CA VAL A 205 8.72 -26.55 -32.22
C VAL A 205 10.15 -26.00 -32.13
N ARG A 206 10.76 -25.96 -30.93
CA ARG A 206 12.20 -26.21 -30.75
C ARG A 206 12.64 -26.47 -29.30
N ARG A 207 13.29 -27.63 -29.13
CA ARG A 207 14.28 -28.08 -28.11
C ARG A 207 13.84 -28.32 -26.66
N GLU A 208 13.84 -29.61 -26.32
CA GLU A 208 14.06 -30.15 -24.96
C GLU A 208 15.50 -29.86 -24.51
N GLU A 209 15.68 -29.28 -23.33
CA GLU A 209 16.84 -29.51 -22.46
C GLU A 209 16.35 -29.52 -20.99
N ALA A 210 16.89 -30.47 -20.23
CA ALA A 210 16.43 -30.90 -18.93
C ALA A 210 16.54 -29.84 -17.81
N ALA A 211 15.59 -29.89 -16.87
CA ALA A 211 15.54 -29.04 -15.68
C ALA A 211 16.72 -29.30 -14.73
N PRO A 212 17.43 -28.27 -14.24
CA PRO A 212 18.31 -28.44 -13.09
C PRO A 212 17.48 -28.43 -11.80
N SER A 213 17.66 -29.47 -11.00
CA SER A 213 17.05 -29.67 -9.68
C SER A 213 17.44 -28.57 -8.69
N LEU A 214 16.48 -28.19 -7.84
CA LEU A 214 16.65 -27.26 -6.73
C LEU A 214 17.74 -27.77 -5.77
N LYS A 215 18.92 -27.16 -5.80
CA LYS A 215 19.92 -27.32 -4.73
C LYS A 215 19.37 -26.66 -3.48
N LYS A 216 19.07 -27.46 -2.45
CA LYS A 216 18.74 -26.98 -1.09
C LYS A 216 19.86 -26.06 -0.61
N LEU A 217 19.54 -24.78 -0.37
CA LEU A 217 20.44 -23.87 0.33
C LEU A 217 20.61 -24.35 1.77
N MET A 218 21.83 -24.75 2.12
CA MET A 218 22.21 -24.93 3.52
C MET A 218 22.24 -23.57 4.20
N LYS A 219 21.68 -23.49 5.41
CA LYS A 219 21.79 -22.29 6.25
C LYS A 219 23.28 -22.08 6.60
N PRO A 220 23.78 -20.83 6.63
CA PRO A 220 25.09 -20.53 7.17
C PRO A 220 25.15 -20.91 8.64
N ASP A 221 26.29 -21.42 9.11
CA ASP A 221 26.50 -21.70 10.53
C ASP A 221 26.44 -20.39 11.35
N GLU A 222 25.76 -20.47 12.47
CA GLU A 222 25.58 -19.34 13.40
C GLU A 222 26.92 -18.98 14.06
N PRO A 223 27.21 -17.69 14.27
CA PRO A 223 28.44 -17.28 14.95
C PRO A 223 28.38 -17.72 16.41
N ASP A 224 29.41 -18.46 16.83
CA ASP A 224 29.62 -18.86 18.22
C ASP A 224 29.93 -17.62 19.08
N PHE A 225 29.10 -17.35 20.09
CA PHE A 225 29.26 -16.24 21.03
C PHE A 225 29.92 -16.69 22.35
N SER A 226 30.63 -17.81 22.38
CA SER A 226 31.35 -18.25 23.58
C SER A 226 32.82 -17.84 23.56
N ILE A 227 33.12 -16.61 24.02
CA ILE A 227 34.43 -16.27 24.62
C ILE A 227 34.22 -15.37 25.85
N GLN A 228 34.75 -15.89 26.97
CA GLN A 228 35.00 -15.33 28.32
C GLN A 228 33.84 -15.24 29.31
#